data_AF-A0A8T5SRN3-F1
#
_entry.id   AF-A0A8T5SRN3-F1
#
_cell.length_a   1.000
_cell.length_b   1.000
_cell.length_c   1.000
_cell.angle_alpha   90.00
_cell.angle_beta   90.00
_cell.angle_gamma   90.00
#
_symmetry.space_group_name_H-M   'P 1'
#
loop_
_entity.id
_entity.type
_entity.pdbx_description
1 polymer ?
#
loop_
_entity_poly.entity_id
_entity_poly.type
_entity_poly.pdbx_seq_one_letter_code
_entity_poly.pdbx_strand_id
1 'polypeptide(L)'
;MEETQAYSNPYKQQLDETESLSSGKLILGFVASTVIMLGFTWGLLTILNFAGVFSLDPSRFLPYTMYMLAASVGSLVLALILCAILVKWPRTVSLPLRIHRFAKRHAGDYYLSPEPEDENLGTAFRRSLYGSVLVVGIALTLLGFELMVELNTGDLIFLGTVLMIVSIVILPFTIMLLYFGPWLMKDSGLFHLDSKDRSLSNVGDDVEDILEFFAGVDIVLVWLELTLNVGTEAPWIPLFIIIVALGPLFSIILNFTLVFMAIKKRATLSMMHYLTTSYEVPDMANCPDYIRSRVLALVDRELLMTATVQSPVSESPTEIESVPDTESEPEPAPEPKLVPKGGNIPPPPGDDKESVSKDDD
;
A
#
# COMPACT_ATOMS: atom_id res chain seq x y z
N MET A 1 17.29 1.04 -42.13
CA MET A 1 16.32 -0.03 -41.82
C MET A 1 16.92 -0.79 -40.66
N GLU A 2 16.53 -0.44 -39.44
CA GLU A 2 16.95 -1.18 -38.25
C GLU A 2 16.15 -2.48 -38.20
N GLU A 3 16.84 -3.62 -38.27
CA GLU A 3 16.27 -4.93 -38.00
C GLU A 3 15.76 -4.92 -36.55
N THR A 4 14.44 -4.89 -36.40
CA THR A 4 13.80 -5.09 -35.10
C THR A 4 14.04 -6.56 -34.73
N GLN A 5 15.13 -6.84 -34.01
CA GLN A 5 15.33 -8.15 -33.40
C GLN A 5 14.08 -8.44 -32.56
N ALA A 6 13.30 -9.42 -33.00
CA ALA A 6 12.13 -9.88 -32.28
C ALA A 6 12.62 -10.51 -30.98
N TYR A 7 12.67 -9.73 -29.91
CA TYR A 7 12.92 -10.23 -28.57
C TYR A 7 11.77 -11.20 -28.23
N SER A 8 12.03 -12.49 -28.39
CA SER A 8 11.12 -13.54 -27.94
C SER A 8 11.18 -13.57 -26.42
N ASN A 9 10.26 -12.86 -25.78
CA ASN A 9 10.17 -12.83 -24.32
C ASN A 9 9.95 -14.26 -23.80
N PRO A 10 10.90 -14.86 -23.06
CA PRO A 10 10.81 -16.24 -22.60
C PRO A 10 9.63 -16.48 -21.65
N TYR A 11 9.10 -15.41 -21.05
CA TYR A 11 7.97 -15.44 -20.12
C TYR A 11 6.61 -15.33 -20.81
N LYS A 12 6.58 -15.15 -22.14
CA LYS A 12 5.33 -15.06 -22.89
C LYS A 12 4.46 -16.30 -22.71
N GLN A 13 5.07 -17.49 -22.70
CA GLN A 13 4.33 -18.75 -22.52
C GLN A 13 3.72 -18.86 -21.11
N GLN A 14 4.46 -18.49 -20.06
CA GLN A 14 3.94 -18.47 -18.69
C GLN A 14 2.78 -17.48 -18.51
N LEU A 15 2.86 -16.32 -19.18
CA LEU A 15 1.76 -15.35 -19.24
C LEU A 15 0.61 -15.81 -20.15
N ASP A 16 0.86 -16.72 -21.10
CA ASP A 16 -0.16 -17.38 -21.93
C ASP A 16 -0.94 -18.46 -21.18
N GLU A 17 -0.35 -19.06 -20.15
CA GLU A 17 -0.95 -20.11 -19.33
C GLU A 17 -1.82 -19.57 -18.17
N THR A 18 -1.74 -18.28 -17.85
CA THR A 18 -2.54 -17.66 -16.77
C THR A 18 -4.01 -17.46 -17.17
N GLU A 19 -4.94 -17.76 -16.26
CA GLU A 19 -6.37 -17.59 -16.54
C GLU A 19 -6.72 -16.09 -16.62
N SER A 20 -7.05 -15.61 -17.81
CA SER A 20 -7.58 -14.25 -18.01
C SER A 20 -9.08 -14.19 -17.71
N LEU A 21 -9.55 -13.03 -17.23
CA LEU A 21 -10.98 -12.81 -17.05
C LEU A 21 -11.78 -13.00 -18.35
N SER A 22 -12.67 -13.99 -18.36
CA SER A 22 -13.62 -14.20 -19.44
C SER A 22 -14.47 -12.95 -19.70
N SER A 23 -14.83 -12.70 -20.96
CA SER A 23 -15.68 -11.56 -21.35
C SER A 23 -17.00 -11.52 -20.58
N GLY A 24 -17.56 -12.67 -20.21
CA GLY A 24 -18.77 -12.74 -19.38
C GLY A 24 -18.55 -12.21 -17.95
N LYS A 25 -17.40 -12.54 -17.33
CA LYS A 25 -17.02 -12.02 -16.01
C LYS A 25 -16.78 -10.50 -16.09
N LEU A 26 -16.16 -10.00 -17.15
CA LEU A 26 -15.97 -8.55 -17.37
C LEU A 26 -17.31 -7.79 -17.49
N ILE A 27 -18.24 -8.29 -18.30
CA ILE A 27 -19.59 -7.69 -18.43
C ILE A 27 -20.30 -7.68 -17.08
N LEU A 28 -20.25 -8.79 -16.34
CA LEU A 28 -20.82 -8.86 -15.00
C LEU A 28 -20.19 -7.83 -14.06
N GLY A 29 -18.87 -7.63 -14.15
CA GLY A 29 -18.15 -6.60 -13.41
C GLY A 29 -18.64 -5.18 -13.72
N PHE A 30 -18.85 -4.84 -15.00
CA PHE A 30 -19.36 -3.51 -15.38
C PHE A 30 -20.81 -3.29 -14.95
N VAL A 31 -21.65 -4.32 -15.02
CA VAL A 31 -23.02 -4.28 -14.49
C VAL A 31 -22.99 -4.07 -12.98
N ALA A 32 -22.16 -4.83 -12.26
CA ALA A 32 -22.00 -4.68 -10.82
C ALA A 32 -21.51 -3.28 -10.44
N SER A 33 -20.52 -2.74 -11.15
CA SER A 33 -20.05 -1.36 -10.97
C SER A 33 -21.18 -0.33 -11.11
N THR A 34 -22.00 -0.48 -12.15
CA THR A 34 -23.15 0.42 -12.39
C THR A 34 -24.19 0.32 -11.28
N VAL A 35 -24.51 -0.90 -10.82
CA VAL A 35 -25.44 -1.12 -9.71
C VAL A 35 -24.90 -0.51 -8.41
N ILE A 36 -23.60 -0.64 -8.14
CA ILE A 36 -22.95 -0.05 -6.97
C ILE A 36 -23.02 1.48 -7.05
N MET A 37 -22.71 2.08 -8.20
CA MET A 37 -22.85 3.52 -8.41
C MET A 37 -24.27 3.99 -8.10
N LEU A 38 -25.29 3.35 -8.68
CA LEU A 38 -26.69 3.70 -8.45
C LEU A 38 -27.09 3.52 -6.99
N GLY A 39 -26.69 2.40 -6.38
CA GLY A 39 -26.97 2.07 -4.99
C GLY A 39 -26.38 3.08 -4.01
N PHE A 40 -25.13 3.48 -4.20
CA PHE A 40 -24.49 4.51 -3.37
C PHE A 40 -25.10 5.88 -3.63
N THR A 41 -25.34 6.26 -4.89
CA THR A 41 -25.91 7.55 -5.27
C THR A 41 -27.32 7.72 -4.67
N TRP A 42 -28.18 6.72 -4.84
CA TRP A 42 -29.56 6.78 -4.34
C TRP A 42 -29.65 6.52 -2.84
N GLY A 43 -28.84 5.60 -2.32
CA GLY A 43 -28.73 5.34 -0.89
C GLY A 43 -28.32 6.59 -0.12
N LEU A 44 -27.31 7.30 -0.62
CA LEU A 44 -26.87 8.58 -0.07
C LEU A 44 -28.00 9.61 -0.03
N LEU A 45 -28.64 9.87 -1.18
CA LEU A 45 -29.69 10.87 -1.26
C LEU A 45 -30.88 10.53 -0.36
N THR A 46 -31.19 9.23 -0.21
CA THR A 46 -32.25 8.76 0.69
C THR A 46 -31.88 8.97 2.16
N ILE A 47 -30.64 8.67 2.55
CA ILE A 47 -30.15 8.89 3.91
C ILE A 47 -30.15 10.39 4.25
N LEU A 48 -29.67 11.24 3.35
CA LEU A 48 -29.66 12.70 3.52
C LEU A 48 -31.07 13.28 3.67
N ASN A 49 -32.02 12.76 2.88
CA ASN A 49 -33.43 13.16 2.95
C ASN A 49 -34.07 12.69 4.27
N PHE A 50 -33.80 11.46 4.71
CA PHE A 50 -34.31 10.93 5.97
C PHE A 50 -33.73 11.67 7.19
N ALA A 51 -32.46 12.04 7.15
CA ALA A 51 -31.79 12.78 8.23
C ALA A 51 -32.24 14.26 8.32
N GLY A 52 -33.08 14.74 7.39
CA GLY A 52 -33.56 16.13 7.38
C GLY A 52 -32.50 17.17 7.05
N VAL A 53 -31.28 16.75 6.66
CA VAL A 53 -30.15 17.62 6.32
C VAL A 53 -30.37 18.29 4.97
N PHE A 54 -31.01 17.61 4.02
CA PHE A 54 -31.35 18.13 2.70
C PHE A 54 -32.75 17.67 2.28
N SER A 55 -33.68 18.62 2.05
CA SER A 55 -34.94 18.33 1.37
C SER A 55 -34.69 18.28 -0.14
N LEU A 56 -34.51 17.07 -0.67
CA LEU A 56 -34.28 16.89 -2.10
C LEU A 56 -35.61 16.78 -2.84
N ASP A 57 -35.84 17.73 -3.75
CA ASP A 57 -36.96 17.66 -4.68
C ASP A 57 -36.76 16.44 -5.62
N PRO A 58 -37.71 15.48 -5.69
CA PRO A 58 -37.60 14.26 -6.52
C PRO A 58 -37.26 14.55 -7.98
N SER A 59 -37.63 15.74 -8.47
CA SER A 59 -37.32 16.25 -9.80
C SER A 59 -35.81 16.32 -10.10
N ARG A 60 -34.96 16.45 -9.07
CA ARG A 60 -33.49 16.57 -9.21
C ARG A 60 -32.73 15.24 -9.14
N PHE A 61 -33.37 14.16 -8.69
CA PHE A 61 -32.73 12.84 -8.59
C PHE A 61 -32.36 12.28 -9.96
N LEU A 62 -33.27 12.40 -10.92
CA LEU A 62 -33.09 11.87 -12.27
C LEU A 62 -31.96 12.56 -13.04
N PRO A 63 -31.87 13.91 -13.13
CA PRO A 63 -30.75 14.57 -13.79
C PRO A 63 -29.42 14.28 -13.08
N TYR A 64 -29.37 14.27 -11.75
CA TYR A 64 -28.15 13.93 -11.02
C TYR A 64 -27.67 12.49 -11.32
N THR A 65 -28.59 11.52 -11.33
CA THR A 65 -28.28 10.14 -11.70
C THR A 65 -27.75 10.04 -13.13
N MET A 66 -28.31 10.80 -14.07
CA MET A 66 -27.83 10.85 -15.46
C MET A 66 -26.41 11.41 -15.56
N TYR A 67 -26.07 12.46 -14.79
CA TYR A 67 -24.69 12.96 -14.73
C TYR A 67 -23.72 11.93 -14.17
N MET A 68 -24.11 11.20 -13.12
CA MET A 68 -23.27 10.13 -12.54
C MET A 68 -23.05 8.97 -13.51
N LEU A 69 -24.09 8.57 -14.25
CA LEU A 69 -23.97 7.55 -15.30
C LEU A 69 -23.09 8.03 -16.46
N ALA A 70 -23.24 9.28 -16.89
CA ALA A 70 -22.39 9.88 -17.91
C ALA A 70 -20.92 9.92 -17.47
N ALA A 71 -20.65 10.26 -16.20
CA ALA A 71 -19.31 10.22 -15.62
C ALA A 71 -18.73 8.80 -15.58
N SER A 72 -19.55 7.79 -15.29
CA SER A 72 -19.14 6.37 -15.33
C SER A 72 -18.80 5.90 -16.75
N VAL A 73 -19.56 6.32 -17.76
CA VAL A 73 -19.22 6.06 -19.17
C VAL A 73 -17.95 6.81 -19.56
N GLY A 74 -17.81 8.07 -19.15
CA GLY A 74 -16.61 8.87 -19.38
C GLY A 74 -15.36 8.24 -18.77
N SER A 75 -15.46 7.67 -17.56
CA SER A 75 -14.36 6.97 -16.91
C SER A 75 -13.94 5.70 -17.66
N LEU A 76 -14.87 4.97 -18.27
CA LEU A 76 -14.56 3.82 -19.11
C LEU A 76 -13.78 4.22 -20.37
N VAL A 77 -14.19 5.30 -21.03
CA VAL A 77 -13.47 5.85 -22.20
C VAL A 77 -12.06 6.29 -21.79
N LEU A 78 -11.95 7.00 -20.67
CA LEU A 78 -10.66 7.44 -20.14
C LEU A 78 -9.77 6.24 -19.77
N ALA A 79 -10.34 5.20 -19.14
CA ALA A 79 -9.63 3.96 -18.81
C ALA A 79 -9.04 3.31 -20.06
N LEU A 80 -9.81 3.21 -21.15
CA LEU A 80 -9.32 2.66 -22.42
C LEU A 80 -8.16 3.48 -22.98
N ILE A 81 -8.24 4.82 -22.91
CA ILE A 81 -7.17 5.71 -23.38
C ILE A 81 -5.89 5.51 -22.54
N LEU A 82 -6.00 5.53 -21.21
CA LEU A 82 -4.84 5.32 -20.32
C LEU A 82 -4.23 3.95 -20.51
N CYS A 83 -5.05 2.92 -20.63
CA CYS A 83 -4.63 1.55 -20.91
C CYS A 83 -3.88 1.43 -22.25
N ALA A 84 -4.37 2.08 -23.31
CA ALA A 84 -3.69 2.13 -24.59
C ALA A 84 -2.34 2.86 -24.51
N ILE A 85 -2.27 3.95 -23.75
CA ILE A 85 -1.04 4.68 -23.46
C ILE A 85 -0.03 3.79 -22.72
N LEU A 86 -0.47 3.05 -21.69
CA LEU A 86 0.39 2.15 -20.91
C LEU A 86 1.02 1.05 -21.76
N VAL A 87 0.21 0.41 -22.62
CA VAL A 87 0.71 -0.65 -23.50
C VAL A 87 1.73 -0.09 -24.50
N LYS A 88 1.46 1.08 -25.08
CA LYS A 88 2.31 1.68 -26.12
C LYS A 88 3.58 2.34 -25.54
N TRP A 89 3.46 2.95 -24.36
CA TRP A 89 4.50 3.76 -23.74
C TRP A 89 4.66 3.40 -22.25
N PRO A 90 5.18 2.21 -21.91
CA PRO A 90 5.37 1.78 -20.51
C PRO A 90 6.24 2.74 -19.69
N ARG A 91 7.07 3.57 -20.35
CA ARG A 91 7.83 4.64 -19.70
C ARG A 91 6.98 5.65 -18.92
N THR A 92 5.68 5.79 -19.22
CA THR A 92 4.80 6.74 -18.53
C THR A 92 4.66 6.43 -17.05
N VAL A 93 4.81 5.16 -16.65
CA VAL A 93 4.75 4.70 -15.26
C VAL A 93 6.12 4.47 -14.62
N SER A 94 7.17 5.08 -15.19
CA SER A 94 8.53 4.95 -14.65
C SER A 94 8.78 5.82 -13.41
N LEU A 95 7.88 6.74 -13.06
CA LEU A 95 8.09 7.67 -11.95
C LEU A 95 8.24 6.97 -10.58
N PRO A 96 7.36 6.03 -10.18
CA PRO A 96 7.55 5.33 -8.90
C PRO A 96 8.85 4.52 -8.89
N LEU A 97 9.24 3.90 -10.01
CA LEU A 97 10.54 3.21 -10.12
C LEU A 97 11.73 4.16 -9.94
N ARG A 98 11.66 5.38 -10.50
CA ARG A 98 12.71 6.38 -10.34
C ARG A 98 12.83 6.83 -8.89
N ILE A 99 11.70 7.03 -8.21
CA ILE A 99 11.65 7.37 -6.79
C ILE A 99 12.24 6.23 -5.97
N HIS A 100 11.84 4.98 -6.22
CA HIS A 100 12.37 3.81 -5.53
C HIS A 100 13.89 3.66 -5.73
N ARG A 101 14.39 3.77 -6.96
CA ARG A 101 15.85 3.76 -7.26
C ARG A 101 16.60 4.88 -6.57
N PHE A 102 15.99 6.05 -6.45
CA PHE A 102 16.58 7.18 -5.75
C PHE A 102 16.67 6.91 -4.24
N ALA A 103 15.60 6.37 -3.64
CA ALA A 103 15.56 6.03 -2.22
C ALA A 103 16.52 4.89 -1.86
N LYS A 104 16.60 3.86 -2.70
CA LYS A 104 17.46 2.67 -2.53
C LYS A 104 18.81 2.79 -3.26
N ARG A 105 19.29 4.01 -3.48
CA ARG A 105 20.54 4.24 -4.22
C ARG A 105 21.71 3.55 -3.51
N HIS A 106 22.47 2.73 -4.26
CA HIS A 106 23.59 1.93 -3.74
C HIS A 106 23.21 0.87 -2.69
N ALA A 107 21.93 0.49 -2.58
CA ALA A 107 21.49 -0.55 -1.66
C ALA A 107 21.62 -1.96 -2.27
N GLY A 108 21.47 -2.10 -3.59
CA GLY A 108 21.66 -3.40 -4.25
C GLY A 108 21.25 -3.43 -5.72
N ASP A 109 20.98 -4.64 -6.21
CA ASP A 109 20.72 -4.93 -7.62
C ASP A 109 19.23 -5.16 -7.89
N TYR A 110 18.81 -5.00 -9.15
CA TYR A 110 17.44 -5.26 -9.60
C TYR A 110 17.45 -6.47 -10.52
N TYR A 111 16.39 -7.27 -10.51
CA TYR A 111 16.21 -8.35 -11.48
C TYR A 111 14.73 -8.63 -11.76
N LEU A 112 14.48 -9.35 -12.85
CA LEU A 112 13.14 -9.74 -13.29
C LEU A 112 12.87 -11.23 -13.03
N SER A 113 11.79 -11.50 -12.30
CA SER A 113 11.23 -12.83 -12.04
C SER A 113 9.70 -12.73 -12.03
N PRO A 114 9.04 -12.74 -13.22
CA PRO A 114 7.58 -12.60 -13.28
C PRO A 114 6.88 -13.79 -12.61
N GLU A 115 5.96 -13.47 -11.72
CA GLU A 115 5.09 -14.43 -11.03
C GLU A 115 3.63 -14.07 -11.35
N PRO A 116 3.12 -14.49 -12.52
CA PRO A 116 1.79 -14.08 -12.94
C PRO A 116 0.71 -14.77 -12.08
N GLU A 117 -0.14 -13.98 -11.43
CA GLU A 117 -1.29 -14.48 -10.67
C GLU A 117 -2.55 -14.58 -11.54
N ASP A 118 -3.40 -15.59 -11.24
CA ASP A 118 -4.69 -15.80 -11.91
C ASP A 118 -5.68 -14.65 -11.70
N GLU A 119 -6.43 -14.31 -12.74
CA GLU A 119 -7.37 -13.20 -12.71
C GLU A 119 -8.77 -13.62 -12.27
N ASN A 120 -9.22 -13.05 -11.15
CA ASN A 120 -10.56 -13.27 -10.62
C ASN A 120 -11.30 -11.96 -10.36
N LEU A 121 -12.64 -12.03 -10.38
CA LEU A 121 -13.47 -10.88 -10.00
C LEU A 121 -13.20 -10.44 -8.56
N GLY A 122 -12.94 -11.38 -7.63
CA GLY A 122 -12.53 -11.05 -6.28
C GLY A 122 -11.27 -10.19 -6.23
N THR A 123 -10.28 -10.49 -7.08
CA THR A 123 -9.08 -9.67 -7.25
C THR A 123 -9.43 -8.28 -7.78
N ALA A 124 -10.34 -8.19 -8.76
CA ALA A 124 -10.79 -6.90 -9.31
C ALA A 124 -11.43 -6.02 -8.22
N PHE A 125 -12.33 -6.59 -7.41
CA PHE A 125 -12.99 -5.89 -6.32
C PHE A 125 -12.03 -5.47 -5.19
N ARG A 126 -11.10 -6.35 -4.80
CA ARG A 126 -10.09 -6.02 -3.78
C ARG A 126 -9.16 -4.91 -4.28
N ARG A 127 -8.70 -5.01 -5.53
CA ARG A 127 -7.85 -3.99 -6.16
C ARG A 127 -8.59 -2.68 -6.37
N SER A 128 -9.88 -2.70 -6.72
CA SER A 128 -10.65 -1.46 -6.87
C SER A 128 -10.91 -0.80 -5.52
N LEU A 129 -11.07 -1.58 -4.44
CA LEU A 129 -11.16 -1.05 -3.09
C LEU A 129 -9.88 -0.31 -2.72
N TYR A 130 -8.72 -0.95 -2.89
CA TYR A 130 -7.42 -0.32 -2.67
C TYR A 130 -7.28 0.99 -3.46
N GLY A 131 -7.52 0.95 -4.78
CA GLY A 131 -7.39 2.14 -5.63
C GLY A 131 -8.37 3.26 -5.24
N SER A 132 -9.58 2.90 -4.80
CA SER A 132 -10.55 3.89 -4.33
C SER A 132 -10.13 4.55 -3.02
N VAL A 133 -9.57 3.79 -2.07
CA VAL A 133 -9.03 4.31 -0.81
C VAL A 133 -7.84 5.23 -1.10
N LEU A 134 -6.94 4.83 -2.00
CA LEU A 134 -5.80 5.65 -2.42
C LEU A 134 -6.24 6.99 -3.03
N VAL A 135 -7.19 6.95 -3.98
CA VAL A 135 -7.69 8.16 -4.63
C VAL A 135 -8.48 9.04 -3.66
N VAL A 136 -9.28 8.44 -2.77
CA VAL A 136 -9.97 9.18 -1.70
C VAL A 136 -8.96 9.84 -0.77
N GLY A 137 -7.94 9.12 -0.30
CA GLY A 137 -6.90 9.68 0.57
C GLY A 137 -6.26 10.92 -0.05
N ILE A 138 -5.77 10.81 -1.29
CA ILE A 138 -5.16 11.94 -2.01
C ILE A 138 -6.15 13.11 -2.19
N ALA A 139 -7.40 12.82 -2.56
CA ALA A 139 -8.42 13.85 -2.74
C ALA A 139 -8.76 14.56 -1.43
N LEU A 140 -8.84 13.82 -0.33
CA LEU A 140 -9.10 14.35 1.00
C LEU A 140 -7.93 15.18 1.51
N THR A 141 -6.69 14.81 1.20
CA THR A 141 -5.50 15.63 1.53
C THR A 141 -5.57 16.99 0.85
N LEU A 142 -5.92 17.04 -0.43
CA LEU A 142 -6.12 18.30 -1.16
C LEU A 142 -7.24 19.14 -0.53
N LEU A 143 -8.33 18.49 -0.10
CA LEU A 143 -9.46 19.17 0.56
C LEU A 143 -9.12 19.67 1.97
N GLY A 144 -8.40 18.87 2.77
CA GLY A 144 -8.03 19.19 4.15
C GLY A 144 -7.14 20.42 4.25
N PHE A 145 -6.14 20.55 3.37
CA PHE A 145 -5.30 21.75 3.31
C PHE A 145 -6.09 23.05 3.04
N GLU A 146 -7.24 22.96 2.38
CA GLU A 146 -8.04 24.14 2.01
C GLU A 146 -9.16 24.47 3.00
N LEU A 147 -9.72 23.45 3.68
CA LEU A 147 -10.66 23.65 4.79
C LEU A 147 -10.02 24.37 5.99
N MET A 148 -8.69 24.47 6.04
CA MET A 148 -7.96 25.30 7.00
C MET A 148 -8.14 26.81 6.80
N VAL A 149 -8.74 27.27 5.70
CA VAL A 149 -8.92 28.70 5.41
C VAL A 149 -10.38 29.11 5.69
N GLU A 150 -10.59 30.04 6.62
CA GLU A 150 -11.91 30.69 6.82
C GLU A 150 -12.29 31.48 5.56
N LEU A 151 -13.17 30.91 4.73
CA LEU A 151 -13.63 31.53 3.49
C LEU A 151 -15.13 31.84 3.52
N ASN A 152 -15.50 32.96 2.90
CA ASN A 152 -16.90 33.32 2.67
C ASN A 152 -17.59 32.29 1.76
N THR A 153 -18.90 32.10 1.92
CA THR A 153 -19.69 31.07 1.19
C THR A 153 -19.59 31.16 -0.34
N GLY A 154 -19.43 32.37 -0.89
CA GLY A 154 -19.24 32.58 -2.33
C GLY A 154 -17.86 32.12 -2.82
N ASP A 155 -16.83 32.37 -2.03
CA ASP A 155 -15.46 31.93 -2.31
C ASP A 155 -15.34 30.41 -2.16
N LEU A 156 -16.07 29.82 -1.21
CA LEU A 156 -16.15 28.37 -1.00
C LEU A 156 -16.69 27.63 -2.24
N ILE A 157 -17.74 28.14 -2.88
CA ILE A 157 -18.33 27.53 -4.08
C ILE A 157 -17.39 27.65 -5.28
N PHE A 158 -16.78 28.83 -5.46
CA PHE A 158 -15.82 29.05 -6.55
C PHE A 158 -14.60 28.15 -6.39
N LEU A 159 -14.02 28.13 -5.18
CA LEU A 159 -12.87 27.31 -4.86
C LEU A 159 -13.17 25.81 -4.98
N GLY A 160 -14.31 25.34 -4.45
CA GLY A 160 -14.74 23.95 -4.60
C GLY A 160 -14.92 23.54 -6.07
N THR A 161 -15.38 24.46 -6.93
CA THR A 161 -15.48 24.21 -8.38
C THR A 161 -14.09 24.08 -9.02
N VAL A 162 -13.15 24.96 -8.67
CA VAL A 162 -11.76 24.89 -9.16
C VAL A 162 -11.10 23.60 -8.72
N LEU A 163 -11.23 23.22 -7.44
CA LEU A 163 -10.66 22.00 -6.90
C LEU A 163 -11.27 20.74 -7.54
N MET A 164 -12.58 20.75 -7.83
CA MET A 164 -13.21 19.67 -8.58
C MET A 164 -12.61 19.54 -9.99
N ILE A 165 -12.40 20.65 -10.70
CA ILE A 165 -11.78 20.65 -12.04
C ILE A 165 -10.34 20.12 -11.96
N VAL A 166 -9.54 20.63 -11.02
CA VAL A 166 -8.16 20.20 -10.80
C VAL A 166 -8.11 18.71 -10.49
N SER A 167 -9.00 18.22 -9.63
CA SER A 167 -9.12 16.81 -9.29
C SER A 167 -9.45 15.94 -10.50
N ILE A 168 -10.38 16.37 -11.37
CA ILE A 168 -10.71 15.67 -12.62
C ILE A 168 -9.50 15.60 -13.56
N VAL A 169 -8.72 16.68 -13.65
CA VAL A 169 -7.54 16.75 -14.52
C VAL A 169 -6.39 15.88 -13.99
N ILE A 170 -6.18 15.86 -12.67
CA ILE A 170 -5.09 15.11 -12.03
C ILE A 170 -5.41 13.61 -11.94
N LEU A 171 -6.70 13.24 -11.76
CA LEU A 171 -7.14 11.87 -11.58
C LEU A 171 -6.55 10.85 -12.58
N PRO A 172 -6.55 11.08 -13.91
CA PRO A 172 -5.92 10.15 -14.85
C PRO A 172 -4.42 9.92 -14.58
N PHE A 173 -3.70 10.95 -14.15
CA PHE A 173 -2.29 10.82 -13.79
C PHE A 173 -2.12 10.05 -12.48
N THR A 174 -2.96 10.32 -11.48
CA THR A 174 -2.99 9.57 -10.21
C THR A 174 -3.23 8.08 -10.46
N ILE A 175 -4.24 7.73 -11.25
CA ILE A 175 -4.55 6.34 -11.59
C ILE A 175 -3.41 5.70 -12.37
N MET A 176 -2.86 6.39 -13.37
CA MET A 176 -1.77 5.83 -14.16
C MET A 176 -0.51 5.61 -13.32
N LEU A 177 -0.07 6.62 -12.55
CA LEU A 177 1.21 6.61 -11.85
C LEU A 177 1.17 5.86 -10.52
N LEU A 178 0.12 6.04 -9.72
CA LEU A 178 0.05 5.55 -8.34
C LEU A 178 -0.81 4.30 -8.20
N TYR A 179 -1.63 3.96 -9.20
CA TYR A 179 -2.45 2.74 -9.15
C TYR A 179 -1.95 1.69 -10.16
N PHE A 180 -1.93 2.01 -11.46
CA PHE A 180 -1.47 1.05 -12.47
C PHE A 180 0.05 0.85 -12.48
N GLY A 181 0.84 1.90 -12.19
CA GLY A 181 2.29 1.82 -12.18
C GLY A 181 2.84 0.76 -11.22
N PRO A 182 2.54 0.84 -9.90
CA PRO A 182 2.98 -0.13 -8.91
C PRO A 182 2.51 -1.55 -9.25
N TRP A 183 1.25 -1.69 -9.66
CA TRP A 183 0.68 -2.97 -10.07
C TRP A 183 1.42 -3.57 -11.28
N LEU A 184 1.75 -2.78 -12.31
CA LEU A 184 2.55 -3.26 -13.45
C LEU A 184 3.96 -3.66 -13.05
N MET A 185 4.59 -2.94 -12.11
CA MET A 185 5.91 -3.29 -11.60
C MET A 185 5.85 -4.61 -10.83
N LYS A 186 4.81 -4.80 -10.01
CA LYS A 186 4.54 -6.04 -9.29
C LYS A 186 4.39 -7.22 -10.24
N ASP A 187 3.45 -7.12 -11.18
CA ASP A 187 3.12 -8.19 -12.12
C ASP A 187 4.27 -8.47 -13.11
N SER A 188 5.14 -7.49 -13.38
CA SER A 188 6.36 -7.71 -14.16
C SER A 188 7.43 -8.52 -13.42
N GLY A 189 7.24 -8.73 -12.11
CA GLY A 189 8.18 -9.44 -11.25
C GLY A 189 9.47 -8.68 -11.05
N LEU A 190 9.39 -7.35 -10.91
CA LEU A 190 10.57 -6.55 -10.65
C LEU A 190 10.95 -6.68 -9.18
N PHE A 191 12.06 -7.35 -8.91
CA PHE A 191 12.60 -7.52 -7.57
C PHE A 191 13.81 -6.63 -7.33
N HIS A 192 13.95 -6.16 -6.09
CA HIS A 192 15.13 -5.51 -5.57
C HIS A 192 15.80 -6.38 -4.53
N LEU A 193 17.07 -6.68 -4.74
CA LEU A 193 17.90 -7.42 -3.80
C LEU A 193 18.74 -6.43 -3.01
N ASP A 194 18.33 -6.12 -1.79
CA ASP A 194 19.05 -5.21 -0.92
C ASP A 194 20.27 -5.94 -0.31
N SER A 195 21.46 -5.50 -0.68
CA SER A 195 22.72 -6.07 -0.19
C SER A 195 23.04 -5.68 1.25
N LYS A 196 22.44 -4.60 1.75
CA LYS A 196 22.62 -4.13 3.13
C LYS A 196 21.68 -4.87 4.08
N ASP A 197 20.41 -4.88 3.73
CA ASP A 197 19.35 -5.46 4.57
C ASP A 197 19.16 -6.97 4.31
N ARG A 198 19.84 -7.51 3.28
CA ARG A 198 19.76 -8.92 2.85
C ARG A 198 18.32 -9.36 2.58
N SER A 199 17.51 -8.43 2.13
CA SER A 199 16.13 -8.66 1.79
C SER A 199 15.95 -8.73 0.29
N LEU A 200 15.01 -9.56 -0.11
CA LEU A 200 14.48 -9.59 -1.44
C LEU A 200 13.05 -9.06 -1.37
N SER A 201 12.78 -7.94 -2.04
CA SER A 201 11.45 -7.35 -2.07
C SER A 201 10.99 -7.13 -3.50
N ASN A 202 9.69 -7.30 -3.74
CA ASN A 202 9.08 -6.91 -5.00
C ASN A 202 8.89 -5.39 -4.99
N VAL A 203 9.45 -4.70 -5.97
CA VAL A 203 9.42 -3.23 -6.03
C VAL A 203 7.99 -2.71 -6.17
N GLY A 204 7.11 -3.46 -6.85
CA GLY A 204 5.71 -3.10 -6.95
C GLY A 204 5.00 -3.16 -5.60
N ASP A 205 5.25 -4.21 -4.81
CA ASP A 205 4.70 -4.35 -3.45
C ASP A 205 5.22 -3.27 -2.52
N ASP A 206 6.53 -3.00 -2.52
CA ASP A 206 7.13 -1.94 -1.70
C ASP A 206 6.49 -0.57 -1.99
N VAL A 207 6.23 -0.26 -3.26
CA VAL A 207 5.58 0.99 -3.67
C VAL A 207 4.09 0.98 -3.28
N GLU A 208 3.39 -0.14 -3.45
CA GLU A 208 1.98 -0.27 -3.04
C GLU A 208 1.81 -0.07 -1.53
N ASP A 209 2.68 -0.66 -0.71
CA ASP A 209 2.65 -0.56 0.75
C ASP A 209 2.90 0.88 1.22
N ILE A 210 3.87 1.56 0.62
CA ILE A 210 4.14 2.98 0.92
C ILE A 210 2.92 3.85 0.58
N LEU A 211 2.30 3.61 -0.57
CA LEU A 211 1.11 4.36 -1.00
C LEU A 211 -0.10 4.06 -0.11
N GLU A 212 -0.25 2.81 0.34
CA GLU A 212 -1.28 2.42 1.30
C GLU A 212 -1.11 3.16 2.62
N PHE A 213 0.13 3.23 3.12
CA PHE A 213 0.46 3.94 4.33
C PHE A 213 0.10 5.42 4.24
N PHE A 214 0.49 6.10 3.17
CA PHE A 214 0.14 7.52 2.98
C PHE A 214 -1.37 7.73 2.88
N ALA A 215 -2.08 6.93 2.08
CA ALA A 215 -3.53 7.04 1.97
C ALA A 215 -4.24 6.81 3.32
N GLY A 216 -3.77 5.85 4.11
CA GLY A 216 -4.29 5.57 5.44
C GLY A 216 -4.05 6.73 6.42
N VAL A 217 -2.83 7.27 6.44
CA VAL A 217 -2.49 8.46 7.25
C VAL A 217 -3.36 9.64 6.86
N ASP A 218 -3.50 9.91 5.56
CA ASP A 218 -4.29 11.03 5.05
C ASP A 218 -5.78 10.93 5.44
N ILE A 219 -6.37 9.74 5.33
CA ILE A 219 -7.76 9.50 5.77
C ILE A 219 -7.91 9.73 7.27
N VAL A 220 -6.95 9.27 8.08
CA VAL A 220 -6.98 9.45 9.54
C VAL A 220 -6.81 10.93 9.91
N LEU A 221 -5.91 11.65 9.25
CA LEU A 221 -5.69 13.08 9.48
C LEU A 221 -6.95 13.89 9.17
N VAL A 222 -7.57 13.64 8.02
CA VAL A 222 -8.82 14.31 7.62
C VAL A 222 -9.96 13.93 8.56
N TRP A 223 -10.04 12.65 8.99
CA TRP A 223 -11.01 12.23 9.98
C TRP A 223 -10.85 12.98 11.30
N LEU A 224 -9.62 13.09 11.82
CA LEU A 224 -9.32 13.84 13.03
C LEU A 224 -9.68 15.31 12.88
N GLU A 225 -9.29 15.93 11.77
CA GLU A 225 -9.57 17.35 11.49
C GLU A 225 -11.07 17.63 11.42
N LEU A 226 -11.83 16.85 10.65
CA LEU A 226 -13.28 16.98 10.56
C LEU A 226 -13.94 16.75 11.92
N THR A 227 -13.42 15.83 12.73
CA THR A 227 -13.94 15.58 14.09
C THR A 227 -13.66 16.76 15.02
N LEU A 228 -12.50 17.40 14.92
CA LEU A 228 -12.15 18.60 15.69
C LEU A 228 -13.02 19.80 15.31
N ASN A 229 -13.31 19.96 14.01
CA ASN A 229 -14.11 21.08 13.49
C ASN A 229 -15.63 20.91 13.73
N VAL A 230 -16.16 19.68 13.61
CA VAL A 230 -17.58 19.38 13.84
C VAL A 230 -17.90 19.24 15.34
N GLY A 231 -16.90 18.93 16.17
CA GLY A 231 -17.07 18.67 17.59
C GLY A 231 -17.66 17.28 17.89
N THR A 232 -17.76 16.94 19.18
CA THR A 232 -18.22 15.62 19.65
C THR A 232 -19.72 15.41 19.55
N GLU A 233 -20.48 16.41 19.12
CA GLU A 233 -21.95 16.35 19.01
C GLU A 233 -22.42 15.49 17.84
N ALA A 234 -21.61 15.38 16.78
CA ALA A 234 -21.95 14.59 15.59
C ALA A 234 -20.72 13.84 15.01
N PRO A 235 -20.14 12.88 15.77
CA PRO A 235 -18.93 12.15 15.37
C PRO A 235 -19.13 11.25 14.14
N TRP A 236 -20.37 11.05 13.70
CA TRP A 236 -20.73 10.27 12.52
C TRP A 236 -20.58 11.08 11.21
N ILE A 237 -20.59 12.42 11.26
CA ILE A 237 -20.49 13.28 10.06
C ILE A 237 -19.17 13.08 9.30
N PRO A 238 -17.99 13.06 9.96
CA PRO A 238 -16.72 12.79 9.28
C PRO A 238 -16.69 11.42 8.59
N LEU A 239 -17.14 10.38 9.30
CA LEU A 239 -17.21 9.01 8.77
C LEU A 239 -18.18 8.93 7.59
N PHE A 240 -19.29 9.64 7.67
CA PHE A 240 -20.26 9.76 6.60
C PHE A 240 -19.64 10.43 5.36
N ILE A 241 -18.95 11.55 5.49
CA ILE A 241 -18.28 12.23 4.36
C ILE A 241 -17.30 11.29 3.64
N ILE A 242 -16.49 10.54 4.38
CA ILE A 242 -15.52 9.59 3.81
C ILE A 242 -16.23 8.46 3.05
N ILE A 243 -17.23 7.81 3.67
CA ILE A 243 -17.98 6.70 3.05
C ILE A 243 -18.72 7.16 1.79
N VAL A 244 -19.24 8.38 1.81
CA VAL A 244 -19.99 8.98 0.71
C VAL A 244 -19.10 9.25 -0.50
N ALA A 245 -17.87 9.73 -0.29
CA ALA A 245 -16.91 9.89 -1.36
C ALA A 245 -16.44 8.54 -1.92
N LEU A 246 -16.28 7.53 -1.05
CA LEU A 246 -15.74 6.22 -1.40
C LEU A 246 -16.62 5.45 -2.39
N GLY A 247 -17.95 5.48 -2.24
CA GLY A 247 -18.87 4.68 -3.07
C GLY A 247 -18.79 4.96 -4.58
N PRO A 248 -19.04 6.21 -5.03
CA PRO A 248 -18.91 6.57 -6.44
C PRO A 248 -17.49 6.39 -6.98
N LEU A 249 -16.47 6.74 -6.18
CA LEU A 249 -15.08 6.54 -6.58
C LEU A 249 -14.74 5.06 -6.72
N PHE A 250 -15.24 4.19 -5.84
CA PHE A 250 -15.08 2.75 -5.96
C PHE A 250 -15.62 2.22 -7.29
N SER A 251 -16.81 2.65 -7.72
CA SER A 251 -17.34 2.26 -9.02
C SER A 251 -16.48 2.77 -10.18
N ILE A 252 -16.00 4.02 -10.10
CA ILE A 252 -15.10 4.59 -11.12
C ILE A 252 -13.83 3.75 -11.21
N ILE A 253 -13.15 3.51 -10.08
CA ILE A 253 -11.92 2.72 -10.04
C ILE A 253 -12.18 1.28 -10.48
N LEU A 254 -13.31 0.67 -10.13
CA LEU A 254 -13.68 -0.66 -10.60
C LEU A 254 -13.77 -0.71 -12.14
N ASN A 255 -14.31 0.33 -12.80
CA ASN A 255 -14.28 0.42 -14.26
C ASN A 255 -12.84 0.46 -14.80
N PHE A 256 -11.96 1.27 -14.19
CA PHE A 256 -10.54 1.32 -14.55
C PHE A 256 -9.87 -0.06 -14.38
N THR A 257 -10.09 -0.73 -13.24
CA THR A 257 -9.55 -2.05 -12.94
C THR A 257 -10.00 -3.10 -13.94
N LEU A 258 -11.30 -3.14 -14.28
CA LEU A 258 -11.85 -4.11 -15.25
C LEU A 258 -11.28 -3.91 -16.66
N VAL A 259 -11.15 -2.66 -17.10
CA VAL A 259 -10.52 -2.36 -18.40
C VAL A 259 -9.04 -2.74 -18.38
N PHE A 260 -8.34 -2.45 -17.30
CA PHE A 260 -6.92 -2.80 -17.16
C PHE A 260 -6.72 -4.32 -17.15
N MET A 261 -7.55 -5.09 -16.44
CA MET A 261 -7.48 -6.56 -16.46
C MET A 261 -7.59 -7.13 -17.87
N ALA A 262 -8.46 -6.57 -18.72
CA ALA A 262 -8.60 -7.01 -20.11
C ALA A 262 -7.33 -6.82 -20.97
N ILE A 263 -6.42 -5.91 -20.57
CA ILE A 263 -5.19 -5.61 -21.32
C ILE A 263 -3.91 -5.86 -20.51
N LYS A 264 -4.04 -6.29 -19.25
CA LYS A 264 -2.97 -6.39 -18.23
C LYS A 264 -1.76 -7.11 -18.77
N LYS A 265 -1.96 -8.32 -19.27
CA LYS A 265 -0.91 -9.15 -19.86
C LYS A 265 -0.08 -8.44 -20.95
N ARG A 266 -0.74 -7.69 -21.84
CA ARG A 266 -0.03 -6.95 -22.90
C ARG A 266 0.79 -5.80 -22.30
N ALA A 267 0.23 -5.12 -21.30
CA ALA A 267 0.93 -4.06 -20.58
C ALA A 267 2.12 -4.61 -19.77
N THR A 268 1.97 -5.74 -19.09
CA THR A 268 3.05 -6.42 -18.35
C THR A 268 4.19 -6.82 -19.29
N LEU A 269 3.89 -7.45 -20.44
CA LEU A 269 4.91 -7.78 -21.43
C LEU A 269 5.64 -6.54 -21.95
N SER A 270 4.91 -5.46 -22.21
CA SER A 270 5.49 -4.17 -22.65
C SER A 270 6.40 -3.58 -21.57
N MET A 271 5.98 -3.64 -20.30
CA MET A 271 6.76 -3.20 -19.15
C MET A 271 8.05 -4.02 -18.99
N MET A 272 7.97 -5.35 -19.05
CA MET A 272 9.15 -6.21 -18.96
C MET A 272 10.17 -5.88 -20.06
N HIS A 273 9.70 -5.71 -21.31
CA HIS A 273 10.57 -5.31 -22.41
C HIS A 273 11.24 -3.95 -22.16
N TYR A 274 10.50 -3.00 -21.61
CA TYR A 274 11.06 -1.70 -21.23
C TYR A 274 12.08 -1.79 -20.10
N LEU A 275 11.85 -2.64 -19.09
CA LEU A 275 12.77 -2.87 -17.98
C LEU A 275 14.07 -3.54 -18.43
N THR A 276 14.00 -4.52 -19.32
CA THR A 276 15.21 -5.19 -19.86
C THR A 276 15.98 -4.29 -20.82
N THR A 277 15.31 -3.54 -21.70
CA THR A 277 15.98 -2.73 -22.74
C THR A 277 16.45 -1.37 -22.28
N SER A 278 15.62 -0.64 -21.54
CA SER A 278 15.90 0.76 -21.17
C SER A 278 16.52 0.90 -19.79
N TYR A 279 16.27 -0.08 -18.91
CA TYR A 279 16.77 -0.08 -17.54
C TYR A 279 17.81 -1.17 -17.27
N GLU A 280 18.15 -1.96 -18.30
CA GLU A 280 19.16 -3.03 -18.29
C GLU A 280 18.99 -3.99 -17.11
N VAL A 281 17.74 -4.24 -16.71
CA VAL A 281 17.45 -5.15 -15.60
C VAL A 281 17.68 -6.60 -16.08
N PRO A 282 18.60 -7.36 -15.45
CA PRO A 282 18.82 -8.75 -15.79
C PRO A 282 17.58 -9.59 -15.50
N ASP A 283 17.23 -10.49 -16.40
CA ASP A 283 16.13 -11.44 -16.21
C ASP A 283 16.64 -12.81 -15.74
N MET A 284 15.81 -13.53 -14.99
CA MET A 284 16.16 -14.88 -14.53
C MET A 284 16.38 -15.89 -15.67
N ALA A 285 15.73 -15.68 -16.81
CA ALA A 285 15.82 -16.58 -17.95
C ALA A 285 17.17 -16.47 -18.69
N ASN A 286 17.69 -15.26 -18.93
CA ASN A 286 18.94 -15.08 -19.67
C ASN A 286 20.16 -14.97 -18.75
N CYS A 287 19.98 -14.58 -17.49
CA CYS A 287 21.08 -14.36 -16.53
C CYS A 287 20.97 -15.21 -15.23
N PRO A 288 20.68 -16.53 -15.29
CA PRO A 288 20.45 -17.34 -14.09
C PRO A 288 21.71 -17.45 -13.21
N ASP A 289 22.89 -17.61 -13.82
CA ASP A 289 24.15 -17.75 -13.07
C ASP A 289 24.53 -16.46 -12.35
N TYR A 290 24.29 -15.31 -12.99
CA TYR A 290 24.52 -14.00 -12.38
C TYR A 290 23.66 -13.83 -11.12
N ILE A 291 22.35 -14.04 -11.24
CA ILE A 291 21.41 -13.87 -10.13
C ILE A 291 21.71 -14.88 -9.01
N ARG A 292 21.95 -16.15 -9.36
CA ARG A 292 22.34 -17.18 -8.39
C ARG A 292 23.62 -16.80 -7.65
N SER A 293 24.63 -16.29 -8.34
CA SER A 293 25.89 -15.87 -7.72
C SER A 293 25.69 -14.71 -6.72
N ARG A 294 24.79 -13.76 -7.05
CA ARG A 294 24.46 -12.63 -6.19
C ARG A 294 23.70 -13.06 -4.94
N VAL A 295 22.71 -13.94 -5.09
CA VAL A 295 21.95 -14.49 -3.97
C VAL A 295 22.84 -15.35 -3.07
N LEU A 296 23.65 -16.25 -3.65
CA LEU A 296 24.60 -17.07 -2.89
C LEU A 296 25.63 -16.21 -2.15
N ALA A 297 26.13 -15.14 -2.76
CA ALA A 297 27.06 -14.24 -2.08
C ALA A 297 26.45 -13.57 -0.83
N LEU A 298 25.13 -13.38 -0.79
CA LEU A 298 24.44 -12.88 0.41
C LEU A 298 24.28 -13.96 1.48
N VAL A 299 23.92 -15.18 1.08
CA VAL A 299 23.78 -16.34 1.97
C VAL A 299 25.14 -16.78 2.56
N ASP A 300 26.20 -16.84 1.76
CA ASP A 300 27.54 -17.20 2.22
C ASP A 300 28.07 -16.17 3.22
N ARG A 301 27.79 -14.87 2.98
CA ARG A 301 28.11 -13.82 3.94
C ARG A 301 27.31 -13.95 5.24
N GLU A 302 26.08 -14.44 5.18
CA GLU A 302 25.30 -14.78 6.37
C GLU A 302 25.93 -15.93 7.13
N LEU A 303 26.21 -17.05 6.49
CA LEU A 303 26.87 -18.21 7.12
C LEU A 303 28.18 -17.82 7.79
N LEU A 304 29.00 -16.97 7.15
CA LEU A 304 30.24 -16.48 7.74
C LEU A 304 29.99 -15.57 8.95
N MET A 305 29.01 -14.66 8.91
CA MET A 305 28.71 -13.79 10.06
C MET A 305 28.09 -14.57 11.22
N THR A 306 27.18 -15.52 10.95
CA THR A 306 26.55 -16.35 11.98
C THR A 306 27.55 -17.34 12.59
N ALA A 307 28.47 -17.90 11.80
CA ALA A 307 29.60 -18.69 12.30
C ALA A 307 30.57 -17.88 13.17
N THR A 308 30.75 -16.59 12.88
CA THR A 308 31.61 -15.73 13.72
C THR A 308 30.96 -15.41 15.07
N VAL A 309 29.61 -15.34 15.14
CA VAL A 309 28.87 -15.09 16.37
C VAL A 309 28.72 -16.36 17.24
N GLN A 310 28.84 -17.55 16.66
CA GLN A 310 28.78 -18.84 17.37
C GLN A 310 30.14 -19.39 17.82
N SER A 311 31.22 -18.60 17.83
CA SER A 311 32.44 -19.02 18.53
C SER A 311 32.25 -18.82 20.04
N PRO A 312 32.09 -19.89 20.85
CA PRO A 312 32.09 -19.73 22.30
C PRO A 312 33.48 -19.28 22.73
N VAL A 313 33.50 -18.41 23.74
CA VAL A 313 34.67 -18.01 24.51
C VAL A 313 35.58 -19.22 24.72
N SER A 314 36.71 -19.26 23.99
CA SER A 314 37.73 -20.27 24.18
C SER A 314 38.38 -20.01 25.53
N GLU A 315 38.16 -20.94 26.45
CA GLU A 315 38.95 -21.13 27.65
C GLU A 315 40.45 -21.07 27.32
N SER A 316 41.18 -20.32 28.14
CA SER A 316 42.63 -20.26 28.14
C SER A 316 43.22 -21.53 28.77
N PRO A 317 44.22 -22.19 28.14
CA PRO A 317 45.07 -23.20 28.78
C PRO A 317 46.28 -22.47 29.42
N THR A 318 46.98 -22.83 30.50
CA THR A 318 47.33 -24.09 31.17
C THR A 318 48.07 -23.71 32.48
N GLU A 319 48.00 -24.50 33.56
CA GLU A 319 49.20 -24.97 34.32
C GLU A 319 48.83 -26.05 35.37
N ILE A 320 49.75 -27.00 35.55
CA ILE A 320 49.58 -28.34 36.14
C ILE A 320 50.32 -28.41 37.48
N GLU A 321 49.76 -29.04 38.55
CA GLU A 321 50.56 -29.90 39.44
C GLU A 321 49.76 -30.86 40.37
N SER A 322 50.10 -32.16 40.25
CA SER A 322 50.20 -33.24 41.27
C SER A 322 48.99 -33.83 42.04
N VAL A 323 48.57 -35.04 41.58
CA VAL A 323 48.35 -36.39 42.22
C VAL A 323 47.77 -36.59 43.67
N PRO A 324 47.28 -37.79 44.06
CA PRO A 324 45.86 -38.13 44.31
C PRO A 324 45.57 -38.54 45.78
N ASP A 325 44.31 -38.84 46.15
CA ASP A 325 43.98 -39.96 47.07
C ASP A 325 42.46 -40.13 47.37
N THR A 326 42.01 -41.39 47.22
CA THR A 326 41.09 -42.17 48.11
C THR A 326 39.58 -41.85 48.21
N GLU A 327 38.80 -42.71 47.52
CA GLU A 327 37.74 -43.61 48.06
C GLU A 327 36.58 -43.05 48.93
N SER A 328 35.33 -43.08 48.40
CA SER A 328 34.13 -43.72 49.00
C SER A 328 32.80 -43.27 48.35
N GLU A 329 32.03 -44.26 47.86
CA GLU A 329 30.57 -44.25 47.57
C GLU A 329 29.73 -44.24 48.89
N PRO A 330 28.37 -44.27 48.89
CA PRO A 330 27.34 -43.59 48.06
C PRO A 330 26.14 -43.01 48.89
N GLU A 331 25.30 -42.18 48.25
CA GLU A 331 23.82 -41.93 48.49
C GLU A 331 23.26 -41.61 49.91
N PRO A 332 21.97 -41.24 50.11
CA PRO A 332 20.94 -40.67 49.22
C PRO A 332 20.22 -39.42 49.83
N ALA A 333 19.26 -38.86 49.08
CA ALA A 333 18.41 -37.72 49.45
C ALA A 333 17.50 -37.95 50.68
N PRO A 334 17.02 -36.85 51.31
CA PRO A 334 15.56 -36.66 51.36
C PRO A 334 15.10 -35.18 51.28
N GLU A 335 14.06 -34.91 50.49
CA GLU A 335 13.04 -33.88 50.82
C GLU A 335 12.11 -34.43 51.93
N PRO A 336 11.09 -33.73 52.52
CA PRO A 336 10.54 -32.38 52.30
C PRO A 336 10.13 -31.61 53.60
N LYS A 337 9.63 -30.36 53.50
CA LYS A 337 8.30 -29.88 54.02
C LYS A 337 8.23 -28.41 54.50
N LEU A 338 7.19 -27.71 53.97
CA LEU A 338 6.22 -26.78 54.59
C LEU A 338 6.71 -25.36 55.04
N VAL A 339 6.41 -24.23 54.35
CA VAL A 339 5.15 -23.40 54.26
C VAL A 339 4.86 -22.61 55.57
N PRO A 340 4.23 -21.38 55.64
CA PRO A 340 3.76 -20.32 54.69
C PRO A 340 4.02 -18.82 55.13
N LYS A 341 3.38 -17.87 54.40
CA LYS A 341 3.00 -16.45 54.75
C LYS A 341 4.14 -15.42 54.73
N GLY A 342 4.04 -14.22 54.18
CA GLY A 342 2.91 -13.37 53.80
C GLY A 342 3.15 -11.96 54.38
N GLY A 343 3.32 -10.95 53.52
CA GLY A 343 3.02 -9.53 53.80
C GLY A 343 4.08 -8.63 54.48
N ASN A 344 4.41 -7.56 53.74
CA ASN A 344 4.70 -6.19 54.18
C ASN A 344 6.03 -5.83 54.86
N ILE A 345 6.84 -5.01 54.17
CA ILE A 345 7.63 -3.90 54.76
C ILE A 345 7.58 -2.68 53.80
N PRO A 346 7.53 -1.44 54.33
CA PRO A 346 7.01 -0.20 53.70
C PRO A 346 8.11 0.72 53.11
N PRO A 347 7.77 1.87 52.49
CA PRO A 347 8.77 2.88 52.14
C PRO A 347 9.26 3.63 53.40
N PRO A 348 10.55 3.97 53.50
CA PRO A 348 11.08 4.75 54.60
C PRO A 348 10.83 6.27 54.44
N PRO A 349 10.89 7.03 55.56
CA PRO A 349 10.23 8.31 55.76
C PRO A 349 11.13 9.52 55.49
N GLY A 350 10.48 10.69 55.40
CA GLY A 350 11.11 12.00 55.33
C GLY A 350 11.58 12.54 56.68
N ASP A 351 11.90 13.84 56.67
CA ASP A 351 11.79 14.82 57.76
C ASP A 351 12.40 16.13 57.18
N ASP A 352 11.60 17.14 56.86
CA ASP A 352 10.99 18.13 57.76
C ASP A 352 11.83 19.41 57.83
N LYS A 353 11.23 20.51 57.39
CA LYS A 353 10.92 21.68 58.25
C LYS A 353 10.22 22.79 57.45
N GLU A 354 8.94 22.98 57.76
CA GLU A 354 8.37 24.22 58.32
C GLU A 354 9.31 25.45 58.29
N SER A 355 8.91 26.67 57.94
CA SER A 355 7.60 27.33 58.03
C SER A 355 7.74 28.81 57.61
N VAL A 356 6.58 29.46 57.51
CA VAL A 356 6.30 30.90 57.72
C VAL A 356 6.25 31.83 56.50
N SER A 357 5.09 32.50 56.50
CA SER A 357 4.53 33.60 55.75
C SER A 357 5.38 34.87 55.63
N LYS A 358 5.08 35.66 54.59
CA LYS A 358 4.56 37.02 54.74
C LYS A 358 4.08 37.62 53.41
N ASP A 359 3.00 38.36 53.54
CA ASP A 359 2.41 39.30 52.59
C ASP A 359 3.41 40.38 52.12
N ASP A 360 3.22 40.91 50.91
CA ASP A 360 2.88 42.32 50.61
C ASP A 360 3.26 42.69 49.17
N ASP A 361 2.37 43.50 48.57
CA ASP A 361 2.39 44.25 47.29
C ASP A 361 2.04 43.57 45.95
#